data_AF-A0A8I6S3H1-F1
#
_entry.id   AF-A0A8I6S3H1-F1
#
_cell.length_a   1.000
_cell.length_b   1.000
_cell.length_c   1.000
_cell.angle_alpha   90.00
_cell.angle_beta   90.00
_cell.angle_gamma   90.00
#
_symmetry.space_group_name_H-M   'P 1'
#
loop_
_entity.id
_entity.type
_entity.pdbx_description
1 polymer ?
#
loop_
_entity_poly.entity_id
_entity_poly.type
_entity_poly.pdbx_seq_one_letter_code
_entity_poly.pdbx_strand_id
1 'polypeptide(L)'
;MSQTYSTNYNVLATPTALYTLFYFIVSICFVLRTREFVFAGLTVENLFDFFLKNEDIDFIGYHAKRTVITLCLHSLLPLGYLGGAALFADKNLLYQDNIWFTAFFLFSIVFPSLTFTTAYYWTVNEFNNHPIVKTLKQFCDNRTSWKAIAAHIAREYRRVDKINLQTSTVCRVVVTDNWIIKISPYSLDIAHQRDSVLVLCTTDTHVLSHEGNGSVQYVNIEVKSTRPGINSFFIRCNALDFNNIQNRVQIPISIIEGIKFHKTKIEHFLDVFKETVEKNPPYSPPPQQELENCIGCMVAQPSVKLVKCCKTPEPCTNCYCRPLWCLDCMGKWFATRQEQDHPETWLSSVCTCPVCRSIFCVLDVCPIKLQHENQSET
;
A
#
# COMPACT_ATOMS: atom_id res chain seq x y z
N MET A 1 -27.70 -61.94 8.25
CA MET A 1 -26.79 -61.74 7.11
C MET A 1 -27.54 -61.01 6.02
N SER A 2 -27.24 -59.73 5.82
CA SER A 2 -27.41 -58.94 4.58
C SER A 2 -27.08 -57.50 4.95
N GLN A 3 -25.81 -57.13 4.84
CA GLN A 3 -25.30 -55.78 5.08
C GLN A 3 -25.89 -54.81 4.05
N THR A 4 -26.60 -53.78 4.50
CA THR A 4 -26.82 -52.56 3.73
C THR A 4 -25.49 -51.81 3.65
N TYR A 5 -24.77 -51.99 2.55
CA TYR A 5 -23.58 -51.21 2.25
C TYR A 5 -23.98 -49.75 2.01
N SER A 6 -23.54 -48.89 2.92
CA SER A 6 -23.54 -47.44 2.82
C SER A 6 -22.57 -47.01 1.72
N THR A 7 -23.08 -46.78 0.51
CA THR A 7 -22.32 -46.11 -0.55
C THR A 7 -22.36 -44.60 -0.36
N ASN A 8 -21.59 -44.09 0.60
CA ASN A 8 -21.11 -42.71 0.59
C ASN A 8 -20.00 -42.59 -0.47
N TYR A 9 -20.39 -42.49 -1.74
CA TYR A 9 -19.43 -42.12 -2.77
C TYR A 9 -19.07 -40.65 -2.62
N ASN A 10 -17.77 -40.41 -2.42
CA ASN A 10 -17.14 -39.09 -2.36
C ASN A 10 -17.53 -38.26 -3.58
N VAL A 11 -18.50 -37.35 -3.42
CA VAL A 11 -18.96 -36.39 -4.44
C VAL A 11 -17.80 -35.55 -5.03
N LEU A 12 -16.67 -35.48 -4.33
CA LEU A 12 -15.46 -34.76 -4.74
C LEU A 12 -14.58 -35.49 -5.78
N ALA A 13 -14.82 -36.77 -6.08
CA ALA A 13 -13.87 -37.61 -6.84
C ALA A 13 -14.23 -37.84 -8.32
N THR A 14 -15.17 -37.09 -8.91
CA THR A 14 -15.46 -37.19 -10.35
C THR A 14 -14.51 -36.30 -11.17
N PRO A 15 -14.10 -36.70 -12.39
CA PRO A 15 -13.25 -35.87 -13.27
C PRO A 15 -13.83 -34.47 -13.50
N THR A 16 -15.16 -34.37 -13.61
CA THR A 16 -15.88 -33.10 -13.73
C THR A 16 -15.72 -32.24 -12.49
N ALA A 17 -15.91 -32.78 -11.27
CA ALA A 17 -15.75 -32.00 -10.04
C ALA A 17 -14.33 -31.46 -9.86
N LEU A 18 -13.31 -32.26 -10.18
CA LEU A 18 -11.91 -31.83 -10.13
C LEU A 18 -11.60 -30.74 -11.17
N TYR A 19 -12.07 -30.93 -12.41
CA TYR A 19 -11.93 -29.91 -13.46
C TYR A 19 -12.61 -28.60 -13.07
N THR A 20 -13.84 -28.65 -12.57
CA THR A 20 -14.59 -27.46 -12.14
C THR A 20 -13.88 -26.74 -11.01
N LEU A 21 -13.38 -27.46 -9.99
CA LEU A 21 -12.62 -26.87 -8.90
C LEU A 21 -11.35 -26.19 -9.40
N PHE A 22 -10.57 -26.88 -10.24
CA PHE A 22 -9.35 -26.35 -10.82
C PHE A 22 -9.62 -25.09 -11.66
N TYR A 23 -10.59 -25.15 -12.58
CA TYR A 23 -10.94 -24.03 -13.45
C TYR A 23 -11.44 -22.83 -12.64
N PHE A 24 -12.23 -23.06 -11.59
CA PHE A 24 -12.72 -22.02 -10.70
C PHE A 24 -11.58 -21.32 -9.96
N ILE A 25 -10.64 -22.08 -9.39
CA ILE A 25 -9.46 -21.52 -8.73
C ILE A 25 -8.63 -20.69 -9.71
N VAL A 26 -8.32 -21.24 -10.90
CA VAL A 26 -7.57 -20.53 -11.95
C VAL A 26 -8.29 -19.25 -12.38
N SER A 27 -9.61 -19.30 -12.57
CA SER A 27 -10.41 -18.14 -12.97
C SER A 27 -10.42 -17.05 -11.88
N ILE A 28 -10.56 -17.42 -10.62
CA ILE A 28 -10.49 -16.47 -9.49
C ILE A 28 -9.10 -15.85 -9.41
N CYS A 29 -8.04 -16.66 -9.48
CA CYS A 29 -6.68 -16.18 -9.41
C CYS A 29 -6.33 -15.23 -10.57
N PHE A 30 -6.85 -15.52 -11.77
CA PHE A 30 -6.75 -14.65 -12.94
C PHE A 30 -7.48 -13.32 -12.73
N VAL A 31 -8.75 -13.34 -12.29
CA VAL A 31 -9.57 -12.12 -12.09
C VAL A 31 -9.06 -11.27 -10.92
N LEU A 32 -8.65 -11.90 -9.81
CA LEU A 32 -8.11 -11.21 -8.63
C LEU A 32 -6.63 -10.84 -8.76
N ARG A 33 -5.99 -11.24 -9.87
CA ARG A 33 -4.58 -10.98 -10.15
C ARG A 33 -3.71 -11.33 -8.94
N THR A 34 -3.74 -12.60 -8.52
CA THR A 34 -2.94 -13.05 -7.38
C THR A 34 -1.45 -12.96 -7.70
N ARG A 35 -0.61 -12.97 -6.65
CA ARG A 35 0.84 -12.79 -6.81
C ARG A 35 1.44 -13.79 -7.78
N GLU A 36 0.99 -15.04 -7.72
CA GLU A 36 1.44 -16.14 -8.56
C GLU A 36 1.16 -15.86 -10.04
N PHE A 37 -0.04 -15.34 -10.36
CA PHE A 37 -0.41 -14.98 -11.74
C PHE A 37 0.33 -13.74 -12.23
N VAL A 38 0.58 -12.76 -11.35
CA VAL A 38 1.43 -11.60 -11.69
C VAL A 38 2.85 -12.05 -12.00
N PHE A 39 3.45 -12.91 -11.17
CA PHE A 39 4.80 -13.40 -11.38
C PHE A 39 4.92 -14.30 -12.62
N ALA A 40 3.90 -15.11 -12.91
CA ALA A 40 3.83 -15.91 -14.13
C ALA A 40 3.56 -15.07 -15.40
N GLY A 41 3.27 -13.77 -15.24
CA GLY A 41 2.92 -12.88 -16.34
C GLY A 41 1.52 -13.14 -16.94
N LEU A 42 0.66 -13.89 -16.24
CA LEU A 42 -0.70 -14.20 -16.65
C LEU A 42 -1.67 -13.09 -16.24
N THR A 43 -1.38 -11.86 -16.65
CA THR A 43 -2.23 -10.68 -16.44
C THR A 43 -2.79 -10.19 -17.77
N VAL A 44 -3.91 -9.49 -17.75
CA VAL A 44 -4.51 -8.91 -18.96
C VAL A 44 -3.52 -7.95 -19.64
N GLU A 45 -2.78 -7.19 -18.84
CA GLU A 45 -1.76 -6.25 -19.31
C GLU A 45 -0.67 -6.95 -20.12
N ASN A 46 -0.14 -8.07 -19.61
CA ASN A 46 0.95 -8.79 -20.26
C ASN A 46 0.48 -9.60 -21.47
N LEU A 47 -0.72 -10.20 -21.42
CA LEU A 47 -1.29 -10.95 -22.53
C LEU A 47 -1.62 -10.07 -23.74
N PHE A 48 -1.92 -8.79 -23.51
CA PHE A 48 -2.32 -7.83 -24.55
C PHE A 48 -1.36 -6.63 -24.66
N ASP A 49 -0.11 -6.78 -24.23
CA ASP A 49 0.89 -5.71 -24.22
C ASP A 49 1.07 -5.06 -25.61
N PHE A 50 1.12 -5.88 -26.66
CA PHE A 50 1.18 -5.41 -28.05
C PHE A 50 0.04 -4.47 -28.43
N PHE A 51 -1.17 -4.70 -27.92
CA PHE A 51 -2.35 -3.89 -28.24
C PHE A 51 -2.49 -2.66 -27.32
N LEU A 52 -2.20 -2.84 -26.03
CA LEU A 52 -2.31 -1.79 -25.02
C LEU A 52 -1.25 -0.71 -25.22
N LYS A 53 -0.05 -1.08 -25.69
CA LYS A 53 1.14 -0.22 -25.77
C LYS A 53 1.54 0.29 -24.38
N ASN A 54 2.52 1.19 -24.32
CA ASN A 54 3.06 1.69 -23.05
C ASN A 54 2.09 2.68 -22.36
N GLU A 55 1.78 2.42 -21.09
CA GLU A 55 1.01 3.29 -20.20
C GLU A 55 1.56 4.71 -20.12
N ASP A 56 2.89 4.88 -20.14
CA ASP A 56 3.53 6.19 -20.05
C ASP A 56 3.17 7.09 -21.26
N ILE A 57 2.91 6.51 -22.43
CA ILE A 57 2.69 7.30 -23.66
C ILE A 57 1.28 7.92 -23.65
N ASP A 58 0.26 7.12 -23.42
CA ASP A 58 -1.14 7.53 -23.42
C ASP A 58 -1.86 6.86 -22.26
N PHE A 59 -1.72 7.46 -21.07
CA PHE A 59 -2.24 6.90 -19.82
C PHE A 59 -3.76 6.64 -19.87
N ILE A 60 -4.55 7.61 -20.35
CA ILE A 60 -6.01 7.48 -20.40
C ILE A 60 -6.45 6.50 -21.48
N GLY A 61 -5.86 6.57 -22.68
CA GLY A 61 -6.18 5.63 -23.75
C GLY A 61 -5.76 4.20 -23.42
N TYR A 62 -4.62 4.02 -22.75
CA TYR A 62 -4.16 2.73 -22.22
C TYR A 62 -5.20 2.14 -21.28
N HIS A 63 -5.66 2.90 -20.28
CA HIS A 63 -6.64 2.42 -19.32
C HIS A 63 -8.04 2.20 -19.91
N ALA A 64 -8.48 3.02 -20.87
CA ALA A 64 -9.74 2.79 -21.59
C ALA A 64 -9.70 1.48 -22.39
N LYS A 65 -8.61 1.21 -23.12
CA LYS A 65 -8.42 -0.06 -23.83
C LYS A 65 -8.32 -1.23 -22.87
N ARG A 66 -7.57 -1.10 -21.78
CA ARG A 66 -7.42 -2.13 -20.77
C ARG A 66 -8.77 -2.53 -20.18
N THR A 67 -9.61 -1.56 -19.79
CA THR A 67 -10.95 -1.85 -19.26
C THR A 67 -11.81 -2.62 -20.26
N VAL A 68 -11.76 -2.25 -21.55
CA VAL A 68 -12.47 -2.99 -22.61
C VAL A 68 -11.97 -4.43 -22.71
N ILE A 69 -10.66 -4.64 -22.81
CA ILE A 69 -10.06 -5.98 -22.96
C ILE A 69 -10.35 -6.83 -21.73
N THR A 70 -10.14 -6.30 -20.52
CA THR A 70 -10.41 -7.01 -19.26
C THR A 70 -11.88 -7.44 -19.19
N LEU A 71 -12.82 -6.56 -19.57
CA LEU A 71 -14.24 -6.89 -19.57
C LEU A 71 -14.56 -8.03 -20.56
N CYS A 72 -14.04 -7.98 -21.79
CA CYS A 72 -14.24 -9.02 -22.79
C CYS A 72 -13.59 -10.36 -22.41
N LEU A 73 -12.39 -10.35 -21.82
CA LEU A 73 -11.72 -11.57 -21.39
C LEU A 73 -12.42 -12.23 -20.21
N HIS A 74 -12.77 -11.45 -19.19
CA HIS A 74 -13.44 -11.98 -18.02
C HIS A 74 -14.86 -12.46 -18.35
N SER A 75 -15.54 -11.84 -19.32
CA SER A 75 -16.85 -12.31 -19.76
C SER A 75 -16.82 -13.62 -20.52
N LEU A 76 -15.69 -13.96 -21.16
CA LEU A 76 -15.47 -15.25 -21.83
C LEU A 76 -15.16 -16.41 -20.87
N LEU A 77 -14.85 -16.17 -19.59
CA LEU A 77 -14.50 -17.24 -18.64
C LEU A 77 -15.61 -18.30 -18.46
N PRO A 78 -16.90 -17.98 -18.37
CA PRO A 78 -17.97 -18.99 -18.32
C PRO A 78 -18.06 -19.84 -19.60
N LEU A 79 -17.84 -19.21 -20.77
CA LEU A 79 -17.82 -19.92 -22.05
C LEU A 79 -16.61 -20.85 -22.15
N GLY A 80 -15.44 -20.37 -21.70
CA GLY A 80 -14.22 -21.18 -21.60
C GLY A 80 -14.39 -22.38 -20.67
N TYR A 81 -15.15 -22.23 -19.59
CA TYR A 81 -15.50 -23.35 -18.70
C TYR A 81 -16.30 -24.41 -19.45
N LEU A 82 -17.36 -24.04 -20.16
CA LEU A 82 -18.18 -24.97 -20.94
C LEU A 82 -17.36 -25.71 -22.00
N GLY A 83 -16.55 -24.96 -22.76
CA GLY A 83 -15.69 -25.54 -23.79
C GLY A 83 -14.67 -26.52 -23.23
N GLY A 84 -13.94 -26.12 -22.18
CA GLY A 84 -12.95 -27.01 -21.57
C GLY A 84 -13.58 -28.19 -20.82
N ALA A 85 -14.74 -28.01 -20.17
CA ALA A 85 -15.43 -29.12 -19.51
C ALA A 85 -15.91 -30.17 -20.54
N ALA A 86 -16.44 -29.73 -21.69
CA ALA A 86 -16.83 -30.62 -22.78
C ALA A 86 -15.64 -31.36 -23.41
N LEU A 87 -14.46 -30.75 -23.44
CA LEU A 87 -13.24 -31.35 -24.02
C LEU A 87 -12.51 -32.29 -23.06
N PHE A 88 -12.39 -31.90 -21.79
CA PHE A 88 -11.47 -32.54 -20.84
C PHE A 88 -12.17 -33.32 -19.71
N ALA A 89 -13.45 -33.07 -19.44
CA ALA A 89 -14.17 -33.71 -18.33
C ALA A 89 -15.28 -34.65 -18.81
N ASP A 90 -16.32 -34.11 -19.43
CA ASP A 90 -17.48 -34.88 -19.88
C ASP A 90 -18.11 -34.26 -21.14
N LYS A 91 -18.07 -35.02 -22.24
CA LYS A 91 -18.67 -34.61 -23.52
C LYS A 91 -20.20 -34.51 -23.45
N ASN A 92 -20.83 -35.26 -22.55
CA ASN A 92 -22.28 -35.27 -22.39
C ASN A 92 -22.80 -34.06 -21.59
N LEU A 93 -21.91 -33.25 -21.02
CA LEU A 93 -22.27 -32.06 -20.26
C LEU A 93 -23.13 -31.09 -21.09
N LEU A 94 -22.86 -30.96 -22.39
CA LEU A 94 -23.61 -30.09 -23.30
C LEU A 94 -25.06 -30.55 -23.56
N TYR A 95 -25.36 -31.82 -23.29
CA TYR A 95 -26.67 -32.43 -23.52
C TYR A 95 -27.45 -32.63 -22.21
N GLN A 96 -27.02 -31.99 -21.12
CA GLN A 96 -27.67 -32.13 -19.83
C GLN A 96 -28.96 -31.31 -19.77
N ASP A 97 -30.11 -32.00 -19.69
CA ASP A 97 -31.43 -31.38 -19.52
C ASP A 97 -31.69 -30.99 -18.06
N ASN A 98 -30.99 -29.95 -17.58
CA ASN A 98 -31.18 -29.36 -16.26
C ASN A 98 -31.39 -27.85 -16.38
N ILE A 99 -32.43 -27.31 -15.72
CA ILE A 99 -32.73 -25.87 -15.69
C ILE A 99 -31.52 -25.02 -15.28
N TRP A 100 -30.72 -25.47 -14.33
CA TRP A 100 -29.51 -24.77 -13.87
C TRP A 100 -28.41 -24.75 -14.93
N PHE A 101 -28.24 -25.87 -15.65
CA PHE A 101 -27.30 -25.96 -16.76
C PHE A 101 -27.73 -25.06 -17.91
N THR A 102 -29.01 -25.12 -18.31
CA THR A 102 -29.57 -24.25 -19.35
C THR A 102 -29.42 -22.77 -19.01
N ALA A 103 -29.69 -22.38 -17.76
CA ALA A 103 -29.50 -21.00 -17.31
C ALA A 103 -28.02 -20.57 -17.40
N PHE A 104 -27.09 -21.42 -16.97
CA PHE A 104 -25.66 -21.14 -17.04
C PHE A 104 -25.13 -21.10 -18.48
N PHE A 105 -25.63 -21.97 -19.36
CA PHE A 105 -25.31 -21.97 -20.78
C PHE A 105 -25.75 -20.66 -21.45
N LEU A 106 -27.00 -20.24 -21.21
CA LEU A 106 -27.52 -18.96 -21.70
C LEU A 106 -26.71 -17.79 -21.17
N PHE A 107 -26.38 -17.77 -19.87
CA PHE A 107 -25.52 -16.75 -19.27
C PHE A 107 -24.16 -16.68 -19.97
N SER A 108 -23.54 -17.83 -20.24
CA SER A 108 -22.22 -17.93 -20.87
C SER A 108 -22.18 -17.43 -22.31
N ILE A 109 -23.32 -17.25 -22.97
CA ILE A 109 -23.42 -16.69 -24.33
C ILE A 109 -23.87 -15.22 -24.27
N VAL A 110 -24.92 -14.94 -23.50
CA VAL A 110 -25.52 -13.61 -23.41
C VAL A 110 -24.56 -12.62 -22.76
N PHE A 111 -23.84 -13.02 -21.71
CA PHE A 111 -22.92 -12.14 -20.99
C PHE A 111 -21.76 -11.65 -21.88
N PRO A 112 -20.99 -12.52 -22.57
CA PRO A 112 -20.02 -12.06 -23.57
C PRO A 112 -20.65 -11.15 -24.62
N SER A 113 -21.78 -11.54 -25.21
CA SER A 113 -22.44 -10.78 -26.29
C SER A 113 -22.77 -9.35 -25.87
N LEU A 114 -23.27 -9.17 -24.65
CA LEU A 114 -23.54 -7.84 -24.08
C LEU A 114 -22.25 -7.05 -23.85
N THR A 115 -21.21 -7.69 -23.31
CA THR A 115 -19.92 -7.02 -23.10
C THR A 115 -19.23 -6.63 -24.41
N PHE A 116 -19.28 -7.46 -25.46
CA PHE A 116 -18.75 -7.13 -26.77
C PHE A 116 -19.53 -5.98 -27.43
N THR A 117 -20.86 -5.97 -27.29
CA THR A 117 -21.69 -4.85 -27.76
C THR A 117 -21.31 -3.54 -27.03
N THR A 118 -21.09 -3.63 -25.72
CA THR A 118 -20.64 -2.49 -24.90
C THR A 118 -19.24 -2.02 -25.28
N ALA A 119 -18.31 -2.95 -25.48
CA ALA A 119 -16.95 -2.67 -25.96
C ALA A 119 -16.95 -1.99 -27.33
N TYR A 120 -17.78 -2.47 -28.26
CA TYR A 120 -17.98 -1.85 -29.56
C TYR A 120 -18.54 -0.43 -29.42
N TYR A 121 -19.60 -0.26 -28.63
CA TYR A 121 -20.19 1.06 -28.36
C TYR A 121 -19.19 2.06 -27.76
N TRP A 122 -18.29 1.61 -26.89
CA TRP A 122 -17.24 2.46 -26.34
C TRP A 122 -16.16 2.79 -27.38
N THR A 123 -15.75 1.84 -28.22
CA THR A 123 -14.61 2.01 -29.13
C THR A 123 -14.94 2.74 -30.43
N VAL A 124 -16.17 2.64 -30.95
CA VAL A 124 -16.59 3.20 -32.25
C VAL A 124 -16.31 4.70 -32.39
N ASN A 125 -16.53 5.48 -31.34
CA ASN A 125 -16.36 6.94 -31.38
C ASN A 125 -15.14 7.37 -30.56
N GLU A 126 -13.99 6.71 -30.79
CA GLU A 126 -12.72 7.01 -30.10
C GLU A 126 -12.87 7.13 -28.57
N PHE A 127 -13.58 6.19 -27.93
CA PHE A 127 -13.80 6.19 -26.48
C PHE A 127 -14.66 7.35 -25.94
N ASN A 128 -15.28 8.17 -26.79
CA ASN A 128 -16.05 9.34 -26.36
C ASN A 128 -17.26 8.99 -25.45
N ASN A 129 -17.76 7.76 -25.57
CA ASN A 129 -18.84 7.21 -24.74
C ASN A 129 -18.35 6.35 -23.56
N HIS A 130 -17.04 6.11 -23.46
CA HIS A 130 -16.43 5.30 -22.41
C HIS A 130 -16.61 5.99 -21.05
N PRO A 131 -16.91 5.25 -19.95
CA PRO A 131 -17.12 5.83 -18.63
C PRO A 131 -15.98 6.74 -18.16
N ILE A 132 -14.73 6.29 -18.35
CA ILE A 132 -13.53 7.09 -18.03
C ILE A 132 -13.57 8.46 -18.74
N VAL A 133 -13.86 8.48 -20.04
CA VAL A 133 -13.90 9.73 -20.82
C VAL A 133 -15.08 10.60 -20.39
N LYS A 134 -16.22 10.00 -20.02
CA LYS A 134 -17.35 10.73 -19.44
C LYS A 134 -16.96 11.43 -18.13
N THR A 135 -16.18 10.79 -17.27
CA THR A 135 -15.60 11.43 -16.07
C THR A 135 -14.63 12.56 -16.46
N LEU A 136 -13.74 12.34 -17.44
CA LEU A 136 -12.81 13.41 -17.90
C LEU A 136 -13.55 14.65 -18.44
N LYS A 137 -14.69 14.46 -19.10
CA LYS A 137 -15.51 15.56 -19.63
C LYS A 137 -16.03 16.49 -18.52
N GLN A 138 -16.18 16.01 -17.28
CA GLN A 138 -16.58 16.84 -16.14
C GLN A 138 -15.47 17.80 -15.69
N PHE A 139 -14.23 17.54 -16.10
CA PHE A 139 -13.10 18.46 -15.90
C PHE A 139 -12.90 19.44 -17.05
N CYS A 140 -13.66 19.31 -18.14
CA CYS A 140 -13.55 20.19 -19.31
C CYS A 140 -14.30 21.50 -19.09
N ASP A 141 -13.63 22.61 -19.37
CA ASP A 141 -14.26 23.91 -19.55
C ASP A 141 -14.66 24.13 -21.03
N ASN A 142 -15.40 25.20 -21.32
CA ASN A 142 -15.88 25.54 -22.68
C ASN A 142 -14.80 25.60 -23.77
N ARG A 143 -13.52 25.68 -23.39
CA ARG A 143 -12.37 25.80 -24.31
C ARG A 143 -11.50 24.56 -24.39
N THR A 144 -11.74 23.55 -23.55
CA THR A 144 -10.83 22.40 -23.41
C THR A 144 -11.53 21.11 -23.79
N SER A 145 -10.89 20.28 -24.61
CA SER A 145 -11.37 18.94 -24.91
C SER A 145 -10.87 17.93 -23.88
N TRP A 146 -11.59 16.83 -23.69
CA TRP A 146 -11.16 15.75 -22.80
C TRP A 146 -9.80 15.15 -23.22
N LYS A 147 -9.47 15.21 -24.53
CA LYS A 147 -8.17 14.80 -25.06
C LYS A 147 -7.04 15.69 -24.56
N ALA A 148 -7.27 16.99 -24.41
CA ALA A 148 -6.29 17.92 -23.86
C ALA A 148 -6.01 17.61 -22.37
N ILE A 149 -7.06 17.29 -21.60
CA ILE A 149 -6.93 16.86 -20.20
C ILE A 149 -6.19 15.52 -20.11
N ALA A 150 -6.55 14.55 -20.95
CA ALA A 150 -5.85 13.27 -21.03
C ALA A 150 -4.36 13.44 -21.32
N ALA A 151 -4.00 14.33 -22.26
CA ALA A 151 -2.62 14.66 -22.56
C ALA A 151 -1.90 15.35 -21.40
N HIS A 152 -2.60 16.16 -20.59
CA HIS A 152 -2.06 16.77 -19.38
C HIS A 152 -1.76 15.72 -18.31
N ILE A 153 -2.72 14.83 -18.05
CA ILE A 153 -2.55 13.69 -17.13
C ILE A 153 -1.37 12.82 -17.58
N ALA A 154 -1.26 12.50 -18.87
CA ALA A 154 -0.15 11.71 -19.40
C ALA A 154 1.22 12.40 -19.19
N ARG A 155 1.29 13.73 -19.36
CA ARG A 155 2.55 14.47 -19.10
C ARG A 155 2.93 14.45 -17.62
N GLU A 156 1.98 14.62 -16.71
CA GLU A 156 2.23 14.52 -15.27
C GLU A 156 2.59 13.09 -14.87
N TYR A 157 1.92 12.10 -15.45
CA TYR A 157 2.18 10.68 -15.21
C TYR A 157 3.60 10.27 -15.63
N ARG A 158 4.23 10.93 -16.59
CA ARG A 158 5.62 10.61 -16.97
C ARG A 158 6.66 11.14 -15.97
N ARG A 159 6.29 12.03 -15.05
CA ARG A 159 7.23 12.59 -14.08
C ARG A 159 7.68 11.51 -13.08
N VAL A 160 8.90 11.67 -12.58
CA VAL A 160 9.56 10.73 -11.65
C VAL A 160 9.12 10.92 -10.20
N ASP A 161 8.61 12.09 -9.86
CA ASP A 161 8.15 12.48 -8.53
C ASP A 161 6.70 12.04 -8.22
N LYS A 162 6.07 11.32 -9.16
CA LYS A 162 4.75 10.72 -8.92
C LYS A 162 4.82 9.63 -7.86
N ILE A 163 3.77 9.52 -7.08
CA ILE A 163 3.59 8.39 -6.17
C ILE A 163 2.73 7.33 -6.86
N ASN A 164 3.16 6.07 -6.79
CA ASN A 164 2.40 4.91 -7.25
C ASN A 164 2.31 3.90 -6.10
N LEU A 165 1.13 3.79 -5.49
CA LEU A 165 0.87 2.94 -4.34
C LEU A 165 -0.05 1.80 -4.72
N GLN A 166 0.39 0.57 -4.49
CA GLN A 166 -0.46 -0.60 -4.62
C GLN A 166 -1.36 -0.71 -3.39
N THR A 167 -2.68 -0.52 -3.56
CA THR A 167 -3.65 -0.49 -2.45
C THR A 167 -4.32 -1.83 -2.20
N SER A 168 -4.40 -2.70 -3.22
CA SER A 168 -4.84 -4.09 -3.12
C SER A 168 -4.19 -4.93 -4.21
N THR A 169 -4.52 -6.22 -4.36
CA THR A 169 -3.99 -7.03 -5.48
C THR A 169 -4.41 -6.50 -6.85
N VAL A 170 -5.56 -5.84 -6.91
CA VAL A 170 -6.20 -5.37 -8.15
C VAL A 170 -6.18 -3.85 -8.32
N CYS A 171 -6.07 -3.09 -7.23
CA CYS A 171 -6.13 -1.63 -7.26
C CYS A 171 -4.77 -0.99 -6.97
N ARG A 172 -4.48 0.08 -7.71
CA ARG A 172 -3.36 0.99 -7.40
C ARG A 172 -3.83 2.43 -7.42
N VAL A 173 -3.11 3.28 -6.73
CA VAL A 173 -3.37 4.72 -6.66
C VAL A 173 -2.15 5.46 -7.12
N VAL A 174 -2.37 6.40 -8.04
CA VAL A 174 -1.34 7.28 -8.56
C VAL A 174 -1.66 8.70 -8.12
N VAL A 175 -0.68 9.35 -7.47
CA VAL A 175 -0.77 10.75 -7.06
C VAL A 175 0.30 11.53 -7.82
N THR A 176 -0.16 12.49 -8.61
CA THR A 176 0.66 13.43 -9.39
C THR A 176 0.60 14.82 -8.74
N ASP A 177 1.03 15.88 -9.42
CA ASP A 177 0.97 17.24 -8.88
C ASP A 177 -0.48 17.71 -8.76
N ASN A 178 -1.31 17.43 -9.77
CA ASN A 178 -2.68 17.94 -9.82
C ASN A 178 -3.74 16.85 -9.73
N TRP A 179 -3.38 15.57 -9.92
CA TRP A 179 -4.37 14.48 -10.01
C TRP A 179 -4.14 13.40 -8.96
N ILE A 180 -5.25 12.92 -8.42
CA ILE A 180 -5.35 11.70 -7.62
C ILE A 180 -6.16 10.71 -8.43
N ILE A 181 -5.55 9.58 -8.78
CA ILE A 181 -6.13 8.62 -9.71
C ILE A 181 -6.13 7.24 -9.06
N LYS A 182 -7.31 6.67 -8.85
CA LYS A 182 -7.47 5.28 -8.41
C LYS A 182 -7.76 4.40 -9.62
N ILE A 183 -6.92 3.41 -9.80
CA ILE A 183 -6.89 2.52 -10.94
C ILE A 183 -7.42 1.16 -10.48
N SER A 184 -8.61 0.81 -10.93
CA SER A 184 -9.27 -0.47 -10.66
C SER A 184 -9.31 -1.32 -11.95
N PRO A 185 -9.63 -2.63 -11.89
CA PRO A 185 -9.70 -3.47 -13.09
C PRO A 185 -10.68 -2.96 -14.15
N TYR A 186 -11.83 -2.45 -13.72
CA TYR A 186 -12.94 -2.06 -14.60
C TYR A 186 -13.25 -0.56 -14.60
N SER A 187 -12.57 0.23 -13.78
CA SER A 187 -12.83 1.66 -13.65
C SER A 187 -11.56 2.45 -13.37
N LEU A 188 -11.64 3.75 -13.65
CA LEU A 188 -10.61 4.73 -13.33
C LEU A 188 -11.31 5.89 -12.63
N ASP A 189 -11.08 6.00 -11.32
CA ASP A 189 -11.61 7.11 -10.53
C ASP A 189 -10.57 8.22 -10.50
N ILE A 190 -10.98 9.43 -10.88
CA ILE A 190 -10.08 10.56 -11.09
C ILE A 190 -10.62 11.74 -10.31
N ALA A 191 -9.73 12.38 -9.55
CA ALA A 191 -10.00 13.61 -8.84
C ALA A 191 -8.89 14.63 -9.10
N HIS A 192 -9.27 15.87 -9.36
CA HIS A 192 -8.34 16.98 -9.46
C HIS A 192 -8.12 17.58 -8.07
N GLN A 193 -6.87 17.70 -7.62
CA GLN A 193 -6.54 18.06 -6.24
C GLN A 193 -7.13 19.39 -5.80
N ARG A 194 -7.13 20.42 -6.65
CA ARG A 194 -7.73 21.72 -6.31
C ARG A 194 -9.25 21.67 -6.11
N ASP A 195 -9.89 20.68 -6.72
CA ASP A 195 -11.34 20.49 -6.68
C ASP A 195 -11.70 19.30 -5.77
N SER A 196 -10.85 19.00 -4.80
CA SER A 196 -11.00 17.83 -3.92
C SER A 196 -10.81 18.16 -2.45
N VAL A 197 -11.48 17.40 -1.61
CA VAL A 197 -11.30 17.36 -0.17
C VAL A 197 -10.90 15.94 0.21
N LEU A 198 -9.79 15.81 0.95
CA LEU A 198 -9.29 14.53 1.44
C LEU A 198 -9.65 14.39 2.91
N VAL A 199 -10.33 13.30 3.27
CA VAL A 199 -10.75 13.02 4.64
C VAL A 199 -10.24 11.66 5.06
N LEU A 200 -9.48 11.60 6.15
CA LEU A 200 -9.12 10.34 6.79
C LEU A 200 -10.34 9.82 7.57
N CYS A 201 -10.94 8.74 7.11
CA CYS A 201 -12.23 8.28 7.64
C CYS A 201 -12.10 7.17 8.68
N THR A 202 -11.26 6.17 8.40
CA THR A 202 -11.12 4.99 9.27
C THR A 202 -9.70 4.46 9.25
N THR A 203 -9.37 3.68 10.28
CA THR A 203 -8.12 2.93 10.38
C THR A 203 -8.39 1.48 10.75
N ASP A 204 -7.86 0.55 9.98
CA ASP A 204 -8.01 -0.88 10.17
C ASP A 204 -6.68 -1.48 10.64
N THR A 205 -6.66 -2.07 11.83
CA THR A 205 -5.44 -2.71 12.36
C THR A 205 -5.54 -4.23 12.19
N HIS A 206 -4.54 -4.81 11.54
CA HIS A 206 -4.41 -6.26 11.36
C HIS A 206 -3.20 -6.75 12.13
N VAL A 207 -3.40 -7.69 13.06
CA VAL A 207 -2.32 -8.35 13.80
C VAL A 207 -1.74 -9.45 12.91
N LEU A 208 -0.47 -9.33 12.52
CA LEU A 208 0.21 -10.36 11.74
C LEU A 208 0.67 -11.49 12.68
N SER A 209 -0.06 -12.60 12.69
CA SER A 209 0.27 -13.88 13.35
C SER A 209 0.51 -13.83 14.88
N HIS A 210 0.50 -15.00 15.52
CA HIS A 210 0.70 -15.15 16.97
C HIS A 210 2.18 -15.25 17.38
N GLU A 211 3.11 -15.34 16.42
CA GLU A 211 4.52 -15.69 16.63
C GLU A 211 5.54 -14.71 16.01
N GLY A 212 5.13 -13.63 15.35
CA GLY A 212 6.13 -12.65 14.91
C GLY A 212 5.65 -11.50 14.02
N ASN A 213 6.10 -10.31 14.40
CA ASN A 213 6.14 -9.05 13.64
C ASN A 213 4.84 -8.27 13.40
N GLY A 214 4.44 -7.53 14.45
CA GLY A 214 3.86 -6.19 14.33
C GLY A 214 2.39 -6.14 13.89
N SER A 215 1.65 -5.19 14.46
CA SER A 215 0.35 -4.80 13.92
C SER A 215 0.57 -3.93 12.69
N VAL A 216 -0.06 -4.28 11.57
CA VAL A 216 -0.11 -3.42 10.38
C VAL A 216 -1.39 -2.61 10.44
N GLN A 217 -1.25 -1.29 10.42
CA GLN A 217 -2.38 -0.38 10.34
C GLN A 217 -2.57 0.07 8.90
N TYR A 218 -3.77 -0.10 8.38
CA TYR A 218 -4.23 0.52 7.14
C TYR A 218 -5.10 1.72 7.48
N VAL A 219 -5.03 2.74 6.64
CA VAL A 219 -5.86 3.93 6.74
C VAL A 219 -6.68 4.09 5.46
N ASN A 220 -7.91 4.55 5.61
CA ASN A 220 -8.82 4.81 4.50
C ASN A 220 -9.03 6.32 4.37
N ILE A 221 -8.56 6.87 3.25
CA ILE A 221 -8.73 8.27 2.88
C ILE A 221 -9.88 8.34 1.87
N GLU A 222 -10.94 9.07 2.19
CA GLU A 222 -11.99 9.41 1.25
C GLU A 222 -11.59 10.63 0.43
N VAL A 223 -11.64 10.51 -0.89
CA VAL A 223 -11.44 11.59 -1.84
C VAL A 223 -12.80 12.08 -2.31
N LYS A 224 -13.20 13.29 -1.86
CA LYS A 224 -14.44 13.93 -2.26
C LYS A 224 -14.17 15.01 -3.28
N SER A 225 -14.70 14.88 -4.49
CA SER A 225 -14.67 15.95 -5.48
C SER A 225 -15.73 17.00 -5.14
N THR A 226 -15.37 18.29 -5.23
CA THR A 226 -16.31 19.41 -5.11
C THR A 226 -17.07 19.65 -6.42
N ARG A 227 -16.56 19.15 -7.55
CA ARG A 227 -17.24 19.23 -8.85
C ARG A 227 -18.46 18.28 -8.90
N PRO A 228 -19.60 18.76 -9.41
CA PRO A 228 -20.80 17.94 -9.53
C PRO A 228 -20.61 16.83 -10.57
N GLY A 229 -21.15 15.65 -10.26
CA GLY A 229 -21.12 14.48 -11.16
C GLY A 229 -19.91 13.56 -10.99
N ILE A 230 -18.93 13.91 -10.16
CA ILE A 230 -17.80 13.05 -9.80
C ILE A 230 -18.11 12.36 -8.47
N ASN A 231 -18.13 11.03 -8.48
CA ASN A 231 -18.34 10.23 -7.27
C ASN A 231 -17.10 10.27 -6.37
N SER A 232 -17.31 10.24 -5.05
CA SER A 232 -16.22 10.05 -4.10
C SER A 232 -15.67 8.62 -4.19
N PHE A 233 -14.39 8.46 -3.85
CA PHE A 233 -13.75 7.15 -3.80
C PHE A 233 -12.78 7.05 -2.62
N PHE A 234 -12.54 5.82 -2.17
CA PHE A 234 -11.64 5.54 -1.06
C PHE A 234 -10.27 5.06 -1.55
N ILE A 235 -9.23 5.61 -0.94
CA ILE A 235 -7.83 5.16 -1.02
C ILE A 235 -7.51 4.45 0.29
N ARG A 236 -7.17 3.17 0.19
CA ARG A 236 -6.67 2.39 1.33
C ARG A 236 -5.16 2.25 1.22
N CYS A 237 -4.41 2.73 2.20
CA CYS A 237 -2.94 2.59 2.21
C CYS A 237 -2.44 2.16 3.59
N ASN A 238 -1.21 1.67 3.66
CA ASN A 238 -0.55 1.44 4.95
C ASN A 238 -0.32 2.79 5.65
N ALA A 239 -0.37 2.82 6.99
CA ALA A 239 -0.01 3.99 7.79
C ALA A 239 1.41 4.50 7.50
N LEU A 240 2.35 3.63 7.11
CA LEU A 240 3.70 4.05 6.67
C LEU A 240 3.67 4.82 5.34
N ASP A 241 2.82 4.39 4.40
CA ASP A 241 2.65 5.05 3.09
C ASP A 241 1.83 6.33 3.18
N PHE A 242 1.06 6.51 4.27
CA PHE A 242 0.26 7.70 4.50
C PHE A 242 1.12 8.98 4.46
N ASN A 243 2.31 8.96 5.09
CA ASN A 243 3.23 10.09 5.06
C ASN A 243 3.68 10.44 3.63
N ASN A 244 3.87 9.43 2.78
CA ASN A 244 4.24 9.66 1.38
C ASN A 244 3.09 10.38 0.64
N ILE A 245 1.84 9.92 0.83
CA ILE A 245 0.67 10.59 0.25
C ILE A 245 0.55 12.01 0.79
N GLN A 246 0.60 12.18 2.12
CA GLN A 246 0.46 13.47 2.79
C GLN A 246 1.49 14.50 2.30
N ASN A 247 2.74 14.08 2.09
CA ASN A 247 3.80 14.94 1.60
C ASN A 247 3.65 15.28 0.10
N ARG A 248 2.93 14.47 -0.67
CA ARG A 248 2.75 14.65 -2.11
C ARG A 248 1.52 15.46 -2.47
N VAL A 249 0.43 15.30 -1.72
CA VAL A 249 -0.80 16.04 -2.00
C VAL A 249 -0.62 17.52 -1.67
N GLN A 250 -1.14 18.40 -2.53
CA GLN A 250 -1.09 19.84 -2.35
C GLN A 250 -2.16 20.34 -1.37
N ILE A 251 -3.17 19.52 -1.09
CA ILE A 251 -4.29 19.83 -0.22
C ILE A 251 -4.16 19.08 1.12
N PRO A 252 -4.48 19.72 2.25
CA PRO A 252 -4.40 19.07 3.55
C PRO A 252 -5.42 17.93 3.64
N ILE A 253 -5.03 16.84 4.31
CA ILE A 253 -5.91 15.73 4.64
C ILE A 253 -6.56 16.03 6.00
N SER A 254 -7.87 16.22 6.03
CA SER A 254 -8.59 16.41 7.30
C SER A 254 -8.74 15.07 8.02
N ILE A 255 -8.42 15.04 9.30
CA ILE A 255 -8.50 13.83 10.13
C ILE A 255 -9.79 13.91 10.95
N ILE A 256 -10.67 12.92 10.81
CA ILE A 256 -11.86 12.82 11.65
C ILE A 256 -11.43 12.54 13.10
N GLU A 257 -12.12 13.18 14.04
CA GLU A 257 -11.87 13.02 15.48
C GLU A 257 -11.94 11.54 15.91
N GLY A 258 -10.99 11.11 16.74
CA GLY A 258 -10.92 9.75 17.26
C GLY A 258 -10.02 8.79 16.48
N ILE A 259 -9.45 9.21 15.34
CA ILE A 259 -8.45 8.41 14.63
C ILE A 259 -7.11 8.48 15.35
N LYS A 260 -6.61 7.33 15.81
CA LYS A 260 -5.29 7.18 16.42
C LYS A 260 -4.39 6.36 15.50
N PHE A 261 -3.27 6.94 15.08
CA PHE A 261 -2.20 6.19 14.44
C PHE A 261 -1.52 5.30 15.50
N HIS A 262 -1.43 4.01 15.24
CA HIS A 262 -0.67 3.09 16.07
C HIS A 262 0.81 3.31 15.76
N LYS A 263 1.54 3.86 16.72
CA LYS A 263 3.00 3.95 16.65
C LYS A 263 3.59 2.54 16.55
N THR A 264 4.63 2.38 15.75
CA THR A 264 5.41 1.13 15.73
C THR A 264 6.01 0.85 17.12
N LYS A 265 6.37 -0.40 17.42
CA LYS A 265 7.08 -0.74 18.68
C LYS A 265 8.31 0.14 18.89
N ILE A 266 9.05 0.42 17.80
CA ILE A 266 10.22 1.30 17.81
C ILE A 266 9.82 2.74 18.12
N GLU A 267 8.79 3.30 17.47
CA GLU A 267 8.34 4.67 17.74
C GLU A 267 7.84 4.84 19.17
N HIS A 268 7.07 3.88 19.68
CA HIS A 268 6.65 3.90 21.07
C HIS A 268 7.83 3.82 22.04
N PHE A 269 8.80 2.93 21.76
CA PHE A 269 10.04 2.87 22.52
C PHE A 269 10.81 4.20 22.46
N LEU A 270 10.89 4.85 21.30
CA LEU A 270 11.60 6.12 21.15
C LEU A 270 10.98 7.22 22.00
N ASP A 271 9.65 7.28 22.13
CA ASP A 271 9.00 8.24 23.02
C ASP A 271 9.42 8.00 24.48
N VAL A 272 9.30 6.75 24.96
CA VAL A 272 9.65 6.37 26.33
C VAL A 272 11.16 6.55 26.58
N PHE A 273 12.00 6.23 25.60
CA PHE A 273 13.44 6.41 25.64
C PHE A 273 13.79 7.89 25.80
N LYS A 274 13.17 8.79 25.02
CA LYS A 274 13.37 10.24 25.13
C LYS A 274 13.00 10.75 26.52
N GLU A 275 11.80 10.41 27.00
CA GLU A 275 11.34 10.79 28.35
C GLU A 275 12.24 10.26 29.46
N THR A 276 12.85 9.10 29.27
CA THR A 276 13.81 8.52 30.22
C THR A 276 15.14 9.27 30.18
N VAL A 277 15.66 9.55 28.98
CA VAL A 277 16.94 10.25 28.78
C VAL A 277 16.88 11.70 29.25
N GLU A 278 15.75 12.39 29.09
CA GLU A 278 15.58 13.76 29.60
C GLU A 278 15.74 13.86 31.12
N LYS A 279 15.50 12.77 31.86
CA LYS A 279 15.66 12.70 33.31
C LYS A 279 17.10 12.39 33.74
N ASN A 280 17.97 11.99 32.80
CA ASN A 280 19.36 11.68 33.12
C ASN A 280 20.18 12.95 33.37
N PRO A 281 21.29 12.85 34.13
CA PRO A 281 22.20 13.98 34.35
C PRO A 281 22.68 14.57 33.02
N PRO A 282 22.61 15.89 32.82
CA PRO A 282 23.06 16.50 31.57
C PRO A 282 24.58 16.50 31.46
N TYR A 283 25.08 16.39 30.23
CA TYR A 283 26.49 16.56 29.90
C TYR A 283 26.72 17.96 29.33
N SER A 284 27.64 18.71 29.94
CA SER A 284 28.12 19.99 29.40
C SER A 284 29.43 19.76 28.63
N PRO A 285 29.46 20.01 27.32
CA PRO A 285 30.70 19.92 26.55
C PRO A 285 31.66 21.06 26.96
N PRO A 286 32.98 20.85 26.87
CA PRO A 286 33.96 21.91 27.04
C PRO A 286 33.70 23.07 26.05
N PRO A 287 33.97 24.34 26.42
CA PRO A 287 33.66 25.50 25.58
C PRO A 287 34.31 25.47 24.19
N GLN A 288 35.49 24.86 24.05
CA GLN A 288 36.20 24.75 22.77
C GLN A 288 35.77 23.56 21.91
N GLN A 289 34.82 22.75 22.37
CA GLN A 289 34.41 21.54 21.65
C GLN A 289 33.28 21.83 20.66
N GLU A 290 33.63 21.98 19.39
CA GLU A 290 32.65 22.09 18.31
C GLU A 290 31.87 20.77 18.11
N LEU A 291 30.56 20.89 17.94
CA LEU A 291 29.66 19.78 17.67
C LEU A 291 29.34 19.72 16.17
N GLU A 292 29.98 18.80 15.47
CA GLU A 292 29.63 18.44 14.08
C GLU A 292 28.23 17.83 14.00
N ASN A 293 27.66 17.68 12.80
CA ASN A 293 26.36 17.03 12.63
C ASN A 293 26.37 15.58 13.12
N CYS A 294 25.20 15.12 13.61
CA CYS A 294 24.97 13.75 14.03
C CYS A 294 25.37 12.77 12.92
N ILE A 295 26.25 11.82 13.22
CA ILE A 295 26.75 10.85 12.22
C ILE A 295 25.67 9.87 11.73
N GLY A 296 24.54 9.78 12.45
CA GLY A 296 23.42 8.92 12.09
C GLY A 296 22.49 9.52 11.05
N CYS A 297 22.01 10.74 11.26
CA CYS A 297 21.07 11.40 10.35
C CYS A 297 21.72 12.43 9.42
N MET A 298 22.94 12.90 9.73
CA MET A 298 23.65 13.98 9.04
C MET A 298 22.92 15.33 8.98
N VAL A 299 21.80 15.47 9.70
CA VAL A 299 20.92 16.66 9.68
C VAL A 299 20.94 17.40 11.01
N ALA A 300 20.68 16.70 12.12
CA ALA A 300 20.62 17.31 13.45
C ALA A 300 21.99 17.38 14.10
N GLN A 301 22.21 18.34 15.00
CA GLN A 301 23.40 18.32 15.86
C GLN A 301 23.29 17.22 16.95
N PRO A 302 24.43 16.72 17.46
CA PRO A 302 24.50 15.84 18.59
C PRO A 302 23.78 16.46 19.79
N SER A 303 22.91 15.68 20.41
CA SER A 303 22.12 16.10 21.58
C SER A 303 22.25 15.15 22.75
N VAL A 304 23.03 14.07 22.60
CA VAL A 304 23.35 13.13 23.68
C VAL A 304 24.82 12.76 23.72
N LYS A 305 25.31 12.42 24.90
CA LYS A 305 26.61 11.78 25.14
C LYS A 305 26.44 10.55 26.01
N LEU A 306 27.18 9.49 25.71
CA LEU A 306 27.26 8.32 26.58
C LEU A 306 28.23 8.61 27.74
N VAL A 307 27.72 8.62 28.97
CA VAL A 307 28.47 8.81 30.21
C VAL A 307 27.93 7.79 31.22
N LYS A 308 28.80 6.98 31.82
CA LYS A 308 28.34 5.97 32.80
C LYS A 308 27.76 6.68 34.03
N CYS A 309 26.45 6.60 34.18
CA CYS A 309 25.69 7.17 35.29
C CYS A 309 24.91 6.08 36.06
N CYS A 310 24.76 4.89 35.47
CA CYS A 310 24.14 3.77 36.13
C CYS A 310 24.98 3.26 37.32
N LYS A 311 24.30 2.81 38.38
CA LYS A 311 24.93 2.26 39.59
C LYS A 311 25.19 0.75 39.50
N THR A 312 24.74 0.11 38.43
CA THR A 312 24.86 -1.33 38.22
C THR A 312 26.33 -1.69 37.91
N PRO A 313 26.94 -2.66 38.64
CA PRO A 313 28.37 -2.96 38.50
C PRO A 313 28.76 -3.46 37.10
N GLU A 314 27.92 -4.27 36.46
CA GLU A 314 28.14 -4.88 35.14
C GLU A 314 26.80 -4.97 34.37
N PRO A 315 26.80 -4.95 33.01
CA PRO A 315 27.95 -4.91 32.11
C PRO A 315 28.36 -3.51 31.61
N CYS A 316 27.75 -2.42 32.12
CA CYS A 316 28.03 -1.07 31.61
C CYS A 316 29.47 -0.59 31.85
N THR A 317 30.07 0.02 30.83
CA THR A 317 31.46 0.48 30.79
C THR A 317 31.56 1.96 30.40
N ASN A 318 32.68 2.61 30.72
CA ASN A 318 32.88 4.01 30.36
C ASN A 318 33.06 4.18 28.84
N CYS A 319 32.35 5.16 28.27
CA CYS A 319 32.53 5.59 26.88
C CYS A 319 33.35 6.88 26.83
N TYR A 320 34.40 6.90 26.03
CA TYR A 320 35.27 8.07 25.83
C TYR A 320 35.07 8.75 24.46
N CYS A 321 34.04 8.34 23.71
CA CYS A 321 33.72 8.98 22.44
C CYS A 321 33.27 10.44 22.66
N ARG A 322 33.54 11.29 21.65
CA ARG A 322 32.92 12.61 21.58
C ARG A 322 31.40 12.46 21.37
N PRO A 323 30.58 13.47 21.72
CA PRO A 323 29.18 13.49 21.35
C PRO A 323 29.06 13.56 19.82
N LEU A 324 28.52 12.50 19.22
CA LEU A 324 28.42 12.33 17.76
C LEU A 324 26.99 12.02 17.31
N TRP A 325 26.04 11.91 18.25
CA TRP A 325 24.70 11.39 17.99
C TRP A 325 23.62 12.31 18.53
N CYS A 326 22.56 12.51 17.75
CA CYS A 326 21.31 13.07 18.26
C CYS A 326 20.50 11.99 19.00
N LEU A 327 19.59 12.44 19.87
CA LEU A 327 18.74 11.59 20.71
C LEU A 327 17.95 10.56 19.89
N ASP A 328 17.38 10.95 18.75
CA ASP A 328 16.63 10.06 17.86
C ASP A 328 17.49 8.93 17.29
N CYS A 329 18.68 9.25 16.78
CA CYS A 329 19.55 8.26 16.19
C CYS A 329 20.12 7.30 17.25
N MET A 330 20.44 7.81 18.45
CA MET A 330 20.87 6.96 19.56
C MET A 330 19.74 6.03 20.03
N GLY A 331 18.51 6.53 20.15
CA GLY A 331 17.35 5.70 20.50
C GLY A 331 17.06 4.62 19.46
N LYS A 332 17.16 4.94 18.16
CA LYS A 332 16.97 3.95 17.08
C LYS A 332 18.07 2.88 17.11
N TRP A 333 19.31 3.29 17.33
CA TRP A 333 20.43 2.37 17.51
C TRP A 333 20.21 1.43 18.71
N PHE A 334 19.71 1.98 19.82
CA PHE A 334 19.39 1.21 21.00
C PHE A 334 18.33 0.15 20.71
N ALA A 335 17.18 0.56 20.15
CA ALA A 335 16.04 -0.30 19.86
C ALA A 335 16.36 -1.46 18.91
N THR A 336 17.13 -1.17 17.85
CA THR A 336 17.49 -2.16 16.81
C THR A 336 18.43 -3.27 17.30
N ARG A 337 19.04 -3.11 18.47
CA ARG A 337 19.92 -4.11 19.09
C ARG A 337 19.29 -4.89 20.24
N GLN A 338 18.00 -4.68 20.49
CA GLN A 338 17.29 -5.44 21.50
C GLN A 338 16.64 -6.69 20.91
N GLU A 339 16.26 -7.63 21.78
CA GLU A 339 15.48 -8.82 21.40
C GLU A 339 14.10 -8.40 20.90
N GLN A 340 13.83 -8.58 19.60
CA GLN A 340 12.60 -8.05 18.98
C GLN A 340 11.31 -8.74 19.45
N ASP A 341 11.45 -9.97 19.96
CA ASP A 341 10.36 -10.79 20.48
C ASP A 341 9.93 -10.38 21.90
N HIS A 342 10.81 -9.68 22.63
CA HIS A 342 10.61 -9.24 24.02
C HIS A 342 10.72 -7.71 24.18
N PRO A 343 9.81 -6.90 23.58
CA PRO A 343 9.85 -5.44 23.67
C PRO A 343 9.73 -4.87 25.08
N GLU A 344 9.11 -5.62 26.00
CA GLU A 344 8.95 -5.25 27.40
C GLU A 344 10.28 -5.15 28.17
N THR A 345 11.34 -5.80 27.69
CA THR A 345 12.67 -5.77 28.31
C THR A 345 13.59 -4.70 27.73
N TRP A 346 13.19 -4.01 26.65
CA TRP A 346 14.08 -3.11 25.92
C TRP A 346 14.65 -2.01 26.82
N LEU A 347 13.82 -1.34 27.62
CA LEU A 347 14.27 -0.22 28.45
C LEU A 347 15.24 -0.64 29.57
N SER A 348 15.10 -1.87 30.08
CA SER A 348 15.96 -2.43 31.13
C SER A 348 17.23 -3.11 30.59
N SER A 349 17.34 -3.28 29.27
CA SER A 349 18.45 -3.95 28.62
C SER A 349 19.66 -3.02 28.39
N VAL A 350 20.71 -3.57 27.80
CA VAL A 350 21.96 -2.85 27.49
C VAL A 350 22.19 -2.80 25.98
N CYS A 351 23.03 -1.88 25.54
CA CYS A 351 23.44 -1.73 24.15
C CYS A 351 24.94 -1.42 24.06
N THR A 352 25.51 -1.48 22.87
CA THR A 352 26.92 -1.15 22.61
C THR A 352 27.04 0.17 21.88
N CYS A 353 28.00 1.01 22.26
CA CYS A 353 28.27 2.27 21.59
C CYS A 353 28.54 2.02 20.08
N PRO A 354 27.91 2.77 19.17
CA PRO A 354 28.12 2.60 17.73
C PRO A 354 29.57 2.74 17.27
N VAL A 355 30.39 3.46 18.04
CA VAL A 355 31.76 3.82 17.67
C VAL A 355 32.77 2.93 18.39
N CYS A 356 32.82 3.00 19.73
CA CYS A 356 33.82 2.26 20.52
C CYS A 356 33.32 0.94 21.10
N ARG A 357 32.06 0.57 20.87
CA ARG A 357 31.41 -0.64 21.40
C ARG A 357 31.34 -0.78 22.92
N SER A 358 31.67 0.27 23.68
CA SER A 358 31.44 0.30 25.13
C SER A 358 29.99 -0.03 25.44
N ILE A 359 29.75 -0.94 26.39
CA ILE A 359 28.41 -1.34 26.80
C ILE A 359 27.81 -0.23 27.66
N PHE A 360 26.55 0.13 27.41
CA PHE A 360 25.82 1.18 28.11
C PHE A 360 24.34 0.80 28.26
N CYS A 361 23.64 1.37 29.25
CA CYS A 361 22.17 1.27 29.37
C CYS A 361 21.52 2.63 29.14
N VAL A 362 20.19 2.70 29.13
CA VAL A 362 19.46 3.96 28.91
C VAL A 362 19.86 5.07 29.91
N LEU A 363 20.22 4.71 31.14
CA LEU A 363 20.65 5.66 32.18
C LEU A 363 22.01 6.29 31.90
N ASP A 364 22.81 5.69 31.02
CA ASP A 364 24.13 6.20 30.64
C ASP A 364 24.06 7.17 29.44
N VAL A 365 22.85 7.43 28.92
CA VAL A 365 22.63 8.36 27.81
C VAL A 365 22.29 9.73 28.41
N CYS A 366 23.23 10.67 28.38
CA CYS A 366 23.10 11.99 28.98
C CYS A 366 22.72 13.04 27.92
N PRO A 367 21.69 13.87 28.15
CA PRO A 367 21.35 14.97 27.25
C PRO A 367 22.43 16.06 27.30
N ILE A 368 22.73 16.68 26.16
CA ILE A 368 23.71 17.76 26.08
C ILE A 368 23.05 19.08 26.46
N LYS A 369 23.67 19.85 27.36
CA LYS A 369 23.30 21.25 27.65
C LYS A 369 24.44 22.17 27.23
N LEU A 370 24.16 23.06 26.28
CA LEU A 370 25.07 24.16 25.94
C LEU A 370 25.02 25.20 27.06
N GLN A 371 26.16 25.56 27.62
CA GLN A 371 26.24 26.70 28.53
C GLN A 371 26.05 27.95 27.69
N HIS A 372 24.89 28.59 27.78
CA HIS A 372 24.73 29.95 27.29
C HIS A 372 25.64 30.86 28.11
N GLU A 373 26.53 31.59 27.44
CA GLU A 373 27.25 32.71 28.02
C GLU A 373 26.22 33.72 28.52
N ASN A 374 25.97 33.75 29.82
CA ASN A 374 25.45 34.94 30.46
C ASN A 374 26.57 35.98 30.45
N GLN A 375 26.76 36.68 29.33
CA GLN A 375 27.42 37.97 29.35
C GLN A 375 26.44 38.96 29.96
N SER A 376 26.67 39.20 31.24
CA SER A 376 26.22 40.36 32.00
C SER A 376 26.54 41.64 31.23
N GLU A 377 25.51 42.30 30.70
CA GLU A 377 25.56 43.74 30.42
C GLU A 377 25.50 44.47 31.77
N THR A 378 26.65 44.96 32.23
CA THR A 378 26.78 46.08 33.17
C THR A 378 27.27 47.31 32.42
#